data_AF-A0A1X6YHJ7-F1
#
_entry.id   AF-A0A1X6YHJ7-F1
#
_cell.length_a   1.000
_cell.length_b   1.000
_cell.length_c   1.000
_cell.angle_alpha   90.00
_cell.angle_beta   90.00
_cell.angle_gamma   90.00
#
_symmetry.space_group_name_H-M   'P 1'
#
loop_
_entity.id
_entity.type
_entity.pdbx_description
1 polymer ?
#
loop_
_entity_poly.entity_id
_entity_poly.type
_entity_poly.pdbx_seq_one_letter_code
_entity_poly.pdbx_strand_id
1 'polypeptide(L)'
;MIRSLVSKIVNFLRNAVRAEGKPITLIFVATGLVITLVQYREHLETKRIKTSYEHVQEWEEEGYKAAFDVLSNTIRKAEAASVSVLPDDLDAEAYEAAKLNVVQRELANASEGELGAEIDKLIYFFDKLSVCVDRNLCDEDLLSVFFRDNLTRMWIYSSSFVAKRRQEIDGYAALTIAYQERLKNPPKPSVWDSLPF
;
A
#
# COMPACT_ATOMS: atom_id res chain seq x y z
N MET A 1 -0.56 15.60 18.71
CA MET A 1 -1.25 16.92 18.64
C MET A 1 -2.66 16.87 19.22
N ILE A 2 -3.52 15.92 18.83
CA ILE A 2 -4.93 15.83 19.27
C ILE A 2 -5.11 15.60 20.78
N ARG A 3 -4.28 14.75 21.44
CA ARG A 3 -4.31 14.57 22.91
C ARG A 3 -4.10 15.88 23.68
N SER A 4 -3.21 16.74 23.19
CA SER A 4 -3.01 18.07 23.77
C SER A 4 -4.22 18.96 23.54
N LEU A 5 -4.91 18.83 22.41
CA LEU A 5 -6.11 19.61 22.12
C LEU A 5 -7.27 19.22 23.02
N VAL A 6 -7.54 17.92 23.16
CA VAL A 6 -8.61 17.39 24.02
C VAL A 6 -8.36 17.77 25.49
N SER A 7 -7.13 17.61 25.98
CA SER A 7 -6.77 18.04 27.34
C SER A 7 -6.97 19.54 27.55
N LYS A 8 -6.61 20.37 26.56
CA LYS A 8 -6.81 21.83 26.63
C LYS A 8 -8.28 22.19 26.60
N ILE A 9 -9.09 21.53 25.77
CA ILE A 9 -10.55 21.73 25.69
C ILE A 9 -11.20 21.34 27.02
N VAL A 10 -10.86 20.18 27.59
CA VAL A 10 -11.40 19.73 28.89
C VAL A 10 -11.02 20.70 30.01
N ASN A 11 -9.78 21.16 30.06
CA ASN A 11 -9.34 22.12 31.08
C ASN A 11 -9.99 23.49 30.88
N PHE A 12 -10.15 23.95 29.64
CA PHE A 12 -10.86 25.20 29.32
C PHE A 12 -12.33 25.12 29.74
N LEU A 13 -13.04 24.05 29.39
CA LEU A 13 -14.43 23.83 29.79
C LEU A 13 -14.58 23.78 31.31
N ARG A 14 -13.67 23.09 32.01
CA ARG A 14 -13.68 23.02 33.48
C ARG A 14 -13.50 24.40 34.12
N ASN A 15 -12.62 25.23 33.56
CA ASN A 15 -12.39 26.58 34.07
C ASN A 15 -13.55 27.53 33.74
N ALA A 16 -14.15 27.42 32.55
CA ALA A 16 -15.28 28.25 32.13
C ALA A 16 -16.57 27.94 32.91
N VAL A 17 -16.84 26.66 33.21
CA VAL A 17 -17.98 26.25 34.06
C VAL A 17 -17.87 26.87 35.45
N ARG A 18 -16.64 26.97 35.98
CA ARG A 18 -16.37 27.55 37.30
C ARG A 18 -16.54 29.07 37.35
N ALA A 19 -16.38 29.76 36.23
CA ALA A 19 -16.31 31.21 36.17
C ALA A 19 -17.67 31.90 35.94
N GLU A 20 -18.55 31.33 35.10
CA GLU A 20 -19.72 32.08 34.60
C GLU A 20 -21.10 31.56 35.06
N GLY A 21 -21.18 30.41 35.73
CA GLY A 21 -22.45 29.88 36.24
C GLY A 21 -23.52 29.53 35.18
N LYS A 22 -23.16 29.50 33.88
CA LYS A 22 -24.04 29.16 32.75
C LYS A 22 -23.65 27.81 32.12
N PRO A 23 -23.95 26.67 32.77
CA PRO A 23 -23.51 25.35 32.31
C PRO A 23 -24.11 24.95 30.95
N ILE A 24 -25.31 25.44 30.63
CA ILE A 24 -26.04 25.07 29.41
C ILE A 24 -25.30 25.54 28.15
N THR A 25 -24.84 26.80 28.10
CA THR A 25 -24.12 27.34 26.94
C THR A 25 -22.80 26.59 26.70
N LEU A 26 -22.10 26.24 27.78
CA LEU A 26 -20.85 25.47 27.70
C LEU A 26 -21.05 24.05 27.19
N ILE A 27 -22.16 23.41 27.58
CA ILE A 27 -22.53 22.09 27.05
C ILE A 27 -22.79 22.18 25.54
N PHE A 28 -23.56 23.17 25.06
CA PHE A 28 -23.81 23.32 23.63
C PHE A 28 -22.54 23.59 22.82
N VAL A 29 -21.64 24.44 23.32
CA VAL A 29 -20.35 24.72 22.67
C VAL A 29 -19.48 23.45 22.63
N ALA A 30 -19.39 22.72 23.73
CA ALA A 30 -18.61 21.48 23.80
C ALA A 30 -19.15 20.42 22.83
N THR A 31 -20.47 20.20 22.83
CA THR A 31 -21.14 19.25 21.92
C THR A 31 -20.96 19.65 20.46
N GLY A 32 -21.14 20.93 20.13
CA GLY A 32 -20.89 21.43 18.78
C GLY A 32 -19.47 21.16 18.30
N LEU A 33 -18.48 21.41 19.16
CA LEU A 33 -17.07 21.15 18.86
C LEU A 33 -16.79 19.66 18.62
N VAL A 34 -17.36 18.77 19.44
CA VAL A 34 -17.23 17.32 19.24
C VAL A 34 -17.85 16.88 17.91
N ILE A 35 -19.05 17.35 17.59
CA ILE A 35 -19.72 17.03 16.31
C ILE A 35 -18.88 17.51 15.12
N THR A 36 -18.35 18.74 15.16
CA THR A 36 -17.48 19.26 14.09
C THR A 36 -16.22 18.41 13.92
N LEU A 37 -15.62 17.94 15.02
CA LEU A 37 -14.45 17.04 14.95
C LEU A 37 -14.82 15.69 14.33
N VAL A 38 -15.98 15.13 14.64
CA VAL A 38 -16.47 13.87 14.04
C VAL A 38 -16.70 14.05 12.54
N GLN A 39 -17.44 15.08 12.13
CA GLN A 39 -17.70 15.38 10.72
C GLN A 39 -16.42 15.61 9.92
N TYR A 40 -15.45 16.30 10.52
CA TYR A 40 -14.15 16.50 9.87
C TYR A 40 -13.41 15.18 9.64
N ARG A 41 -13.51 14.21 10.58
CA ARG A 41 -12.91 12.88 10.40
C ARG A 41 -13.60 12.09 9.30
N GLU A 42 -14.93 12.02 9.29
CA GLU A 42 -15.70 11.36 8.24
C GLU A 42 -15.39 11.94 6.85
N HIS A 43 -15.20 13.26 6.77
CA HIS A 43 -14.78 13.93 5.54
C HIS A 43 -13.37 13.54 5.09
N LEU A 44 -12.42 13.39 6.02
CA LEU A 44 -11.08 12.90 5.71
C LEU A 44 -11.10 11.43 5.26
N GLU A 45 -11.87 10.58 5.92
CA GLU A 45 -12.03 9.17 5.54
C GLU A 45 -12.66 9.03 4.16
N THR A 46 -13.74 9.78 3.88
CA THR A 46 -14.37 9.81 2.56
C THR A 46 -13.38 10.24 1.47
N LYS A 47 -12.53 11.25 1.75
CA LYS A 47 -11.48 11.67 0.82
C LYS A 47 -10.45 10.56 0.57
N ARG A 48 -10.00 9.88 1.62
CA ARG A 48 -9.03 8.79 1.50
C ARG A 48 -9.57 7.63 0.67
N ILE A 49 -10.82 7.23 0.94
CA ILE A 49 -11.52 6.19 0.17
C ILE A 49 -11.61 6.61 -1.30
N LYS A 50 -12.04 7.84 -1.58
CA LYS A 50 -12.14 8.36 -2.94
C LYS A 50 -10.80 8.33 -3.68
N THR A 51 -9.73 8.86 -3.07
CA THR A 51 -8.38 8.84 -3.66
C THR A 51 -7.86 7.42 -3.88
N SER A 52 -8.24 6.47 -3.01
CA SER A 52 -7.89 5.06 -3.21
C SER A 52 -8.59 4.45 -4.42
N TYR A 53 -9.88 4.77 -4.62
CA TYR A 53 -10.61 4.38 -5.84
C TYR A 53 -10.03 5.02 -7.10
N GLU A 54 -9.56 6.26 -7.03
CA GLU A 54 -8.86 6.91 -8.15
C GLU A 54 -7.65 6.08 -8.58
N HIS A 55 -6.84 5.54 -7.66
CA HIS A 55 -5.74 4.63 -8.01
C HIS A 55 -6.19 3.27 -8.55
N VAL A 56 -7.34 2.75 -8.09
CA VAL A 56 -7.94 1.54 -8.67
C VAL A 56 -8.35 1.78 -10.12
N GLN A 57 -8.93 2.94 -10.42
CA GLN A 57 -9.26 3.33 -11.79
C GLN A 57 -8.01 3.54 -12.64
N GLU A 58 -7.01 4.26 -12.13
CA GLU A 58 -5.72 4.44 -12.82
C GLU A 58 -5.09 3.08 -13.17
N TRP A 59 -5.12 2.10 -12.25
CA TRP A 59 -4.64 0.74 -12.50
C TRP A 59 -5.27 0.12 -13.75
N GLU A 60 -6.58 0.26 -13.90
CA GLU A 60 -7.35 -0.32 -15.00
C GLU A 60 -7.19 0.47 -16.31
N GLU A 61 -7.16 1.80 -16.24
CA GLU A 61 -7.25 2.70 -17.40
C GLU A 61 -5.89 3.14 -17.95
N GLU A 62 -4.88 3.36 -17.10
CA GLU A 62 -3.56 3.84 -17.52
C GLU A 62 -2.62 2.71 -17.98
N GLY A 63 -3.16 1.50 -18.10
CA GLY A 63 -2.45 0.33 -18.62
C GLY A 63 -1.45 -0.31 -17.66
N TYR A 64 -1.56 -0.07 -16.35
CA TYR A 64 -0.79 -0.82 -15.34
C TYR A 64 -1.29 -2.26 -15.24
N LYS A 65 -2.61 -2.48 -15.31
CA LYS A 65 -3.19 -3.82 -15.42
C LYS A 65 -2.68 -4.56 -16.65
N ALA A 66 -2.61 -3.88 -17.80
CA ALA A 66 -2.06 -4.47 -19.03
C ALA A 66 -0.57 -4.86 -18.85
N ALA A 67 0.23 -4.00 -18.22
CA ALA A 67 1.62 -4.31 -17.87
C ALA A 67 1.73 -5.55 -16.96
N PHE A 68 0.84 -5.66 -15.98
CA PHE A 68 0.75 -6.82 -15.10
C PHE A 68 0.32 -8.09 -15.81
N ASP A 69 -0.59 -7.99 -16.78
CA ASP A 69 -1.00 -9.12 -17.61
C ASP A 69 0.16 -9.60 -18.51
N VAL A 70 0.98 -8.69 -19.04
CA VAL A 70 2.21 -9.03 -19.78
C VAL A 70 3.21 -9.74 -18.88
N LEU A 71 3.47 -9.21 -17.68
CA LEU A 71 4.35 -9.84 -16.70
C LEU A 71 3.84 -11.23 -16.29
N SER A 72 2.56 -11.34 -15.95
CA SER A 72 1.93 -12.60 -15.53
C SER A 72 1.96 -13.67 -16.62
N ASN A 73 1.74 -13.27 -17.87
CA ASN A 73 1.86 -14.18 -19.01
C ASN A 73 3.29 -14.63 -19.25
N THR A 74 4.27 -13.73 -19.08
CA THR A 74 5.69 -14.09 -19.19
C THR A 74 6.10 -15.08 -18.10
N ILE A 75 5.70 -14.83 -16.85
CA ILE A 75 5.94 -15.74 -15.72
C ILE A 75 5.37 -17.13 -16.04
N ARG A 76 4.11 -17.21 -16.45
CA ARG A 76 3.46 -18.49 -16.78
C ARG A 76 4.18 -19.24 -17.91
N LYS A 77 4.67 -18.53 -18.93
CA LYS A 77 5.45 -19.13 -20.03
C LYS A 77 6.79 -19.66 -19.53
N ALA A 78 7.48 -18.88 -18.69
CA ALA A 78 8.77 -19.29 -18.12
C ALA A 78 8.63 -20.48 -17.17
N GLU A 79 7.55 -20.53 -16.36
CA GLU A 79 7.23 -21.68 -15.51
C GLU A 79 6.90 -22.93 -16.32
N ALA A 80 6.18 -22.80 -17.43
CA ALA A 80 5.93 -23.94 -18.31
C ALA A 80 7.24 -24.43 -18.97
N ALA A 81 8.14 -23.51 -19.33
CA ALA A 81 9.43 -23.84 -19.92
C ALA A 81 10.41 -24.45 -18.92
N SER A 82 10.30 -24.17 -17.61
CA SER A 82 11.20 -24.77 -16.62
C SER A 82 10.97 -26.27 -16.45
N VAL A 83 9.76 -26.77 -16.73
CA VAL A 83 9.43 -28.21 -16.62
C VAL A 83 10.37 -29.08 -17.45
N SER A 84 10.81 -28.61 -18.63
CA SER A 84 11.69 -29.38 -19.51
C SER A 84 13.19 -29.26 -19.19
N VAL A 85 13.56 -28.38 -18.27
CA VAL A 85 14.98 -28.05 -17.96
C VAL A 85 15.37 -28.52 -16.56
N LEU A 86 14.42 -28.67 -15.66
CA LEU A 86 14.67 -29.11 -14.28
C LEU A 86 14.78 -30.64 -14.19
N PRO A 87 15.68 -31.17 -13.33
CA PRO A 87 15.77 -32.60 -13.08
C PRO A 87 14.47 -33.17 -12.45
N ASP A 88 14.08 -34.37 -12.87
CA ASP A 88 12.87 -35.06 -12.37
C ASP A 88 13.05 -35.65 -10.95
N ASP A 89 14.28 -35.70 -10.42
CA ASP A 89 14.61 -36.28 -9.13
C ASP A 89 14.63 -35.26 -7.96
N LEU A 90 14.31 -34.00 -8.24
CA LEU A 90 14.15 -32.99 -7.20
C LEU A 90 12.93 -33.29 -6.32
N ASP A 91 13.08 -33.08 -5.00
CA ASP A 91 11.91 -33.01 -4.12
C ASP A 91 11.04 -31.78 -4.43
N ALA A 92 9.82 -31.76 -3.90
CA ALA A 92 8.85 -30.72 -4.23
C ALA A 92 9.32 -29.30 -3.83
N GLU A 93 10.04 -29.15 -2.72
CA GLU A 93 10.52 -27.85 -2.26
C GLU A 93 11.68 -27.36 -3.15
N ALA A 94 12.63 -28.25 -3.43
CA ALA A 94 13.75 -27.98 -4.34
C ALA A 94 13.27 -27.66 -5.75
N TYR A 95 12.25 -28.37 -6.25
CA TYR A 95 11.64 -28.12 -7.55
C TYR A 95 11.03 -26.71 -7.65
N GLU A 96 10.22 -26.32 -6.66
CA GLU A 96 9.59 -24.99 -6.64
C GLU A 96 10.63 -23.86 -6.54
N ALA A 97 11.66 -24.04 -5.71
CA ALA A 97 12.77 -23.08 -5.62
C ALA A 97 13.55 -22.97 -6.94
N ALA A 98 13.84 -24.12 -7.58
CA ALA A 98 14.53 -24.13 -8.87
C ALA A 98 13.70 -23.49 -9.98
N LYS A 99 12.39 -23.75 -10.02
CA LYS A 99 11.45 -23.10 -10.93
C LYS A 99 11.44 -21.58 -10.76
N LEU A 100 11.32 -21.10 -9.52
CA LEU A 100 11.38 -19.66 -9.22
C LEU A 100 12.69 -19.04 -9.71
N ASN A 101 13.83 -19.70 -9.45
CA ASN A 101 15.14 -19.23 -9.91
C ASN A 101 15.24 -19.12 -11.44
N VAL A 102 14.66 -20.08 -12.19
CA VAL A 102 14.62 -20.04 -13.65
C VAL A 102 13.82 -18.81 -14.12
N VAL A 103 12.63 -18.59 -13.57
CA VAL A 103 11.78 -17.44 -13.93
C VAL A 103 12.46 -16.12 -13.59
N GLN A 104 13.01 -15.99 -12.38
CA GLN A 104 13.69 -14.77 -11.94
C GLN A 104 14.90 -14.42 -12.81
N ARG A 105 15.67 -15.42 -13.25
CA ARG A 105 16.80 -15.22 -14.17
C ARG A 105 16.32 -14.73 -15.53
N GLU A 106 15.25 -15.32 -16.07
CA GLU A 106 14.64 -14.88 -17.32
C GLU A 106 14.20 -13.41 -17.24
N LEU A 107 13.50 -13.05 -16.17
CA LEU A 107 13.07 -11.68 -15.94
C LEU A 107 14.26 -10.71 -15.77
N ALA A 108 15.30 -11.08 -15.02
CA ALA A 108 16.49 -10.26 -14.86
C ALA A 108 17.25 -9.99 -16.18
N ASN A 109 17.14 -10.89 -17.15
CA ASN A 109 17.71 -10.72 -18.49
C ASN A 109 16.85 -9.84 -19.41
N ALA A 110 15.57 -9.67 -19.09
CA ALA A 110 14.63 -8.86 -19.87
C ALA A 110 14.70 -7.34 -19.55
N SER A 111 15.66 -6.91 -18.73
CA SER A 111 15.82 -5.52 -18.26
C SER A 111 15.96 -4.47 -19.36
N GLU A 112 16.43 -4.86 -20.53
CA GLU A 112 16.70 -3.93 -21.65
C GLU A 112 15.60 -3.97 -22.74
N GLY A 113 14.53 -4.73 -22.53
CA GLY A 113 13.45 -4.92 -23.51
C GLY A 113 12.08 -4.38 -23.08
N GLU A 114 11.06 -4.64 -23.91
CA GLU A 114 9.67 -4.25 -23.65
C GLU A 114 9.17 -4.72 -22.28
N LEU A 115 9.51 -5.95 -21.88
CA LEU A 115 9.14 -6.48 -20.57
C LEU A 115 9.75 -5.68 -19.41
N GLY A 116 10.97 -5.18 -19.56
CA GLY A 116 11.59 -4.30 -18.57
C GLY A 116 10.83 -3.00 -18.39
N ALA A 117 10.35 -2.41 -19.49
CA ALA A 117 9.49 -1.23 -19.45
C ALA A 117 8.16 -1.50 -18.75
N GLU A 118 7.55 -2.67 -18.97
CA GLU A 118 6.32 -3.07 -18.25
C GLU A 118 6.57 -3.25 -16.74
N ILE A 119 7.69 -3.85 -16.34
CA ILE A 119 8.05 -3.98 -14.92
C ILE A 119 8.33 -2.60 -14.31
N ASP A 120 9.08 -1.73 -14.99
CA ASP A 120 9.34 -0.35 -14.55
C ASP A 120 8.03 0.42 -14.34
N LYS A 121 7.05 0.24 -15.22
CA LYS A 121 5.71 0.85 -15.11
C LYS A 121 4.95 0.36 -13.87
N LEU A 122 5.04 -0.92 -13.54
CA LEU A 122 4.43 -1.48 -12.31
C LEU A 122 5.11 -0.95 -11.05
N ILE A 123 6.44 -0.90 -11.03
CA ILE A 123 7.20 -0.33 -9.90
C ILE A 123 6.81 1.12 -9.69
N TYR A 124 6.70 1.92 -10.75
CA TYR A 124 6.25 3.31 -10.65
C TYR A 124 4.86 3.43 -10.01
N PHE A 125 3.91 2.57 -10.42
CA PHE A 125 2.57 2.54 -9.82
C PHE A 125 2.61 2.20 -8.32
N PHE A 126 3.37 1.18 -7.93
CA PHE A 126 3.45 0.78 -6.53
C PHE A 126 4.25 1.77 -5.66
N ASP A 127 5.22 2.49 -6.23
CA ASP A 127 5.88 3.61 -5.55
C ASP A 127 4.87 4.75 -5.28
N LYS A 128 4.02 5.10 -6.26
CA LYS A 128 2.94 6.10 -6.10
C LYS A 128 1.95 5.69 -5.01
N LEU A 129 1.51 4.42 -5.02
CA LEU A 129 0.64 3.86 -3.99
C LEU A 129 1.29 3.92 -2.59
N SER A 130 2.57 3.54 -2.50
CA SER A 130 3.34 3.58 -1.26
C SER A 130 3.35 4.98 -0.63
N VAL A 131 3.60 6.02 -1.45
CA VAL A 131 3.51 7.42 -0.98
C VAL A 131 2.10 7.75 -0.50
N CYS A 132 1.06 7.34 -1.23
CA CYS A 132 -0.30 7.65 -0.85
C CYS A 132 -0.68 7.05 0.52
N VAL A 133 -0.27 5.80 0.77
CA VAL A 133 -0.49 5.10 2.05
C VAL A 133 0.37 5.71 3.15
N ASP A 134 1.66 5.94 2.92
CA ASP A 134 2.59 6.51 3.91
C ASP A 134 2.17 7.90 4.37
N ARG A 135 1.67 8.73 3.45
CA ARG A 135 1.17 10.08 3.74
C ARG A 135 -0.27 10.10 4.28
N ASN A 136 -0.87 8.93 4.54
CA ASN A 136 -2.24 8.81 5.03
C ASN A 136 -3.27 9.51 4.12
N LEU A 137 -2.99 9.53 2.81
CA LEU A 137 -3.85 10.09 1.76
C LEU A 137 -4.79 9.04 1.18
N CYS A 138 -4.40 7.76 1.25
CA CYS A 138 -5.22 6.63 0.82
C CYS A 138 -5.69 5.79 2.02
N ASP A 139 -6.74 5.02 1.79
CA ASP A 139 -7.24 3.97 2.64
C ASP A 139 -6.43 2.68 2.38
N GLU A 140 -5.61 2.30 3.36
CA GLU A 140 -4.68 1.18 3.22
C GLU A 140 -5.41 -0.16 3.15
N ASP A 141 -6.50 -0.32 3.91
CA ASP A 141 -7.26 -1.56 3.95
C ASP A 141 -7.88 -1.85 2.59
N LEU A 142 -8.55 -0.86 2.00
CA LEU A 142 -9.11 -0.92 0.66
C LEU A 142 -8.04 -1.25 -0.38
N LEU A 143 -6.94 -0.49 -0.42
CA LEU A 143 -5.86 -0.74 -1.38
C LEU A 143 -5.23 -2.12 -1.20
N SER A 144 -5.12 -2.61 0.04
CA SER A 144 -4.57 -3.95 0.30
C SER A 144 -5.47 -5.06 -0.25
N VAL A 145 -6.79 -4.88 -0.24
CA VAL A 145 -7.74 -5.84 -0.85
C VAL A 145 -7.54 -5.91 -2.37
N PHE A 146 -7.32 -4.76 -3.02
CA PHE A 146 -7.15 -4.72 -4.49
C PHE A 146 -5.77 -5.14 -4.96
N PHE A 147 -4.72 -4.78 -4.22
CA PHE A 147 -3.35 -4.80 -4.75
C PHE A 147 -2.38 -5.74 -4.06
N ARG A 148 -2.70 -6.29 -2.88
CA ARG A 148 -1.76 -7.12 -2.12
C ARG A 148 -1.25 -8.31 -2.92
N ASP A 149 -2.15 -9.04 -3.58
CA ASP A 149 -1.77 -10.24 -4.34
C ASP A 149 -0.96 -9.89 -5.58
N ASN A 150 -1.36 -8.82 -6.28
CA ASN A 150 -0.65 -8.32 -7.46
C ASN A 150 0.77 -7.86 -7.11
N LEU A 151 0.92 -7.04 -6.06
CA LEU A 151 2.22 -6.59 -5.57
C LEU A 151 3.08 -7.75 -5.07
N THR A 152 2.50 -8.68 -4.31
CA THR A 152 3.21 -9.84 -3.79
C THR A 152 3.74 -10.71 -4.94
N ARG A 153 2.88 -11.04 -5.91
CA ARG A 153 3.26 -11.83 -7.07
C ARG A 153 4.32 -11.12 -7.88
N MET A 154 4.10 -9.85 -8.23
CA MET A 154 5.08 -9.05 -8.97
C MET A 154 6.43 -9.12 -8.26
N TRP A 155 6.48 -8.83 -6.96
CA TRP A 155 7.73 -8.80 -6.18
C TRP A 155 8.45 -10.15 -6.15
N ILE A 156 7.73 -11.26 -5.91
CA ILE A 156 8.33 -12.60 -5.86
C ILE A 156 9.12 -12.89 -7.13
N TYR A 157 8.55 -12.61 -8.29
CA TYR A 157 9.19 -12.94 -9.57
C TYR A 157 10.14 -11.84 -10.08
N SER A 158 9.87 -10.55 -9.82
CA SER A 158 10.71 -9.45 -10.32
C SER A 158 11.82 -9.02 -9.36
N SER A 159 11.94 -9.60 -8.16
CA SER A 159 12.96 -9.20 -7.18
C SER A 159 14.39 -9.19 -7.74
N SER A 160 14.77 -10.19 -8.54
CA SER A 160 16.10 -10.25 -9.19
C SER A 160 16.27 -9.17 -10.27
N PHE A 161 15.21 -8.84 -11.01
CA PHE A 161 15.19 -7.70 -11.93
C PHE A 161 15.41 -6.39 -11.17
N VAL A 162 14.66 -6.17 -10.09
CA VAL A 162 14.74 -4.97 -9.25
C VAL A 162 16.15 -4.83 -8.65
N ALA A 163 16.73 -5.93 -8.17
CA ALA A 163 18.08 -5.95 -7.62
C ALA A 163 19.13 -5.53 -8.65
N LYS A 164 19.02 -6.01 -9.90
CA LYS A 164 19.89 -5.59 -11.01
C LYS A 164 19.70 -4.10 -11.32
N ARG A 165 18.45 -3.67 -11.49
CA ARG A 165 18.10 -2.28 -11.84
C ARG A 165 18.57 -1.25 -10.81
N ARG A 166 18.57 -1.61 -9.52
CA ARG A 166 19.10 -0.78 -8.42
C ARG A 166 20.62 -0.56 -8.46
N GLN A 167 21.36 -1.37 -9.20
CA GLN A 167 22.79 -1.13 -9.43
C GLN A 167 23.01 -0.03 -10.47
N GLU A 168 22.00 0.22 -11.32
CA GLU A 168 22.03 1.22 -12.40
C GLU A 168 21.35 2.53 -11.99
N ILE A 169 20.24 2.44 -11.23
CA ILE A 169 19.39 3.57 -10.86
C ILE A 169 19.28 3.66 -9.34
N ASP A 170 19.79 4.75 -8.76
CA ASP A 170 19.69 5.00 -7.32
C ASP A 170 18.22 5.20 -6.89
N GLY A 171 17.87 4.65 -5.73
CA GLY A 171 16.51 4.72 -5.18
C GLY A 171 15.43 3.89 -5.91
N TYR A 172 15.76 3.16 -6.97
CA TYR A 172 14.78 2.37 -7.73
C TYR A 172 14.00 1.38 -6.83
N ALA A 173 12.66 1.42 -6.93
CA ALA A 173 11.72 0.61 -6.16
C ALA A 173 11.81 0.73 -4.63
N ALA A 174 12.51 1.75 -4.09
CA ALA A 174 12.71 1.87 -2.64
C ALA A 174 11.38 1.96 -1.85
N LEU A 175 10.40 2.65 -2.41
CA LEU A 175 9.08 2.84 -1.78
C LEU A 175 8.21 1.60 -1.93
N THR A 176 8.26 0.92 -3.06
CA THR A 176 7.60 -0.36 -3.32
C THR A 176 8.08 -1.42 -2.33
N ILE A 177 9.40 -1.49 -2.07
CA ILE A 177 9.98 -2.40 -1.07
C ILE A 177 9.43 -2.10 0.31
N ALA A 178 9.45 -0.83 0.73
CA ALA A 178 8.92 -0.43 2.02
C ALA A 178 7.43 -0.77 2.15
N TYR A 179 6.66 -0.61 1.07
CA TYR A 179 5.24 -0.95 1.05
C TYR A 179 4.99 -2.45 1.15
N GLN A 180 5.78 -3.26 0.44
CA GLN A 180 5.71 -4.71 0.57
C GLN A 180 5.97 -5.17 2.01
N GLU A 181 7.00 -4.63 2.67
CA GLU A 181 7.30 -4.96 4.07
C GLU A 181 6.19 -4.53 5.04
N ARG A 182 5.55 -3.39 4.77
CA ARG A 182 4.37 -2.92 5.51
C ARG A 182 3.18 -3.86 5.34
N LEU A 183 2.93 -4.39 4.14
CA LEU A 183 1.84 -5.34 3.91
C LEU A 183 2.06 -6.68 4.61
N LYS A 184 3.32 -7.12 4.76
CA LYS A 184 3.67 -8.30 5.56
C LYS A 184 3.50 -8.05 7.05
N ASN A 185 3.82 -6.84 7.50
CA ASN A 185 3.82 -6.45 8.91
C ASN A 185 2.94 -5.19 9.11
N PRO A 186 1.61 -5.32 8.99
CA PRO A 186 0.73 -4.17 9.07
C PRO A 186 0.88 -3.48 10.44
N PRO A 187 0.93 -2.14 10.50
CA PRO A 187 1.00 -1.43 11.76
C PRO A 187 -0.23 -1.77 12.61
N LYS A 188 -0.04 -1.88 13.93
CA LYS A 188 -1.18 -2.08 14.84
C LYS A 188 -2.15 -0.90 14.69
N PRO A 189 -3.46 -1.15 14.58
CA PRO A 189 -4.45 -0.07 14.53
C PRO A 189 -4.26 0.83 15.75
N SER A 190 -4.37 2.14 15.53
CA SER A 190 -4.26 3.08 16.62
C SER A 190 -5.44 2.91 17.57
N VAL A 191 -5.28 3.30 18.84
CA VAL A 191 -6.38 3.29 19.83
C VAL A 191 -7.61 4.04 19.32
N TRP A 192 -7.43 5.02 18.43
CA TRP A 192 -8.51 5.81 17.85
C TRP A 192 -9.27 5.10 16.73
N ASP A 193 -8.67 4.09 16.10
CA ASP A 193 -9.31 3.25 15.08
C ASP A 193 -10.17 2.16 15.72
N SER A 194 -9.92 1.87 17.02
CA SER A 194 -10.67 0.88 17.80
C SER A 194 -11.85 1.42 18.61
N LEU A 195 -12.12 2.73 18.54
CA LEU A 195 -13.24 3.30 19.27
C LEU A 195 -14.55 3.00 18.53
N PRO A 196 -15.55 2.36 19.18
CA PRO A 196 -16.88 2.26 18.62
C PRO A 196 -17.47 3.67 18.63
N PHE A 197 -17.61 4.26 17.45
CA PHE A 197 -18.45 5.43 17.27
C PHE A 197 -19.87 4.96 17.01
#